data_AF-A0A1G5VTS3-F1
#
_entry.id   AF-A0A1G5VTS3-F1
#
_cell.length_a   1.000
_cell.length_b   1.000
_cell.length_c   1.000
_cell.angle_alpha   90.00
_cell.angle_beta   90.00
_cell.angle_gamma   90.00
#
_symmetry.space_group_name_H-M   'P 1'
#
loop_
_entity.id
_entity.type
_entity.pdbx_description
1 polymer ?
#
loop_
_entity_poly.entity_id
_entity_poly.type
_entity_poly.pdbx_seq_one_letter_code
_entity_poly.pdbx_strand_id
1 'polypeptide(L)'
;MIRSFDNLFSHNIEFYLYGAGKRGRELLALMDKCGYKDLIKGFIVKNINENEKKIEQISVFEISEESLDKNAPVILALAKKDYIQEAQKDLLEQQFSNIIPLSSEYRYLYEYIKAKRYLESLDKKVKVEKMPYDEYGFCHLTREGMNYRFYYMVLKNEVTIKYPFFEKDRLNESFEQLYGKIRLLKDEKASGDADLSKIKIFRARCASDVAPLLLDKPAFVDDIQVGAALTSNQICGYRDDTGENISKLNRDFSEGTALYWMWKNAHDADYVGLYHYARYMDIDEKDLQKIEAGGIDIVVTTPMLVGAPIKDFFCPRYIPKQDWELMEKALIRHFPEYADTLIEYGHAFCYPGANLMIMKKSVFDEYADFAFTVMKDVTDFYDSQGIVREDRYAGYLMENLTAIFVMHNKDRYKTAFTDLLYVKKID
;
A
#
# COMPACT_ATOMS: atom_id res chain seq x y z
N MET A 1 -20.80 -19.67 16.69
CA MET A 1 -20.23 -19.87 15.34
C MET A 1 -19.06 -18.90 15.18
N ILE A 2 -17.83 -19.36 15.42
CA ILE A 2 -16.64 -18.52 15.38
C ILE A 2 -16.32 -18.28 13.90
N ARG A 3 -16.66 -17.10 13.38
CA ARG A 3 -16.51 -16.77 11.95
C ARG A 3 -15.14 -16.14 11.59
N SER A 4 -14.26 -15.89 12.57
CA SER A 4 -12.92 -15.30 12.35
C SER A 4 -11.96 -15.54 13.52
N PHE A 5 -10.64 -15.52 13.26
CA PHE A 5 -9.58 -15.57 14.28
C PHE A 5 -9.61 -14.39 15.25
N ASP A 6 -10.09 -13.22 14.83
CA ASP A 6 -10.19 -12.04 15.70
C ASP A 6 -11.05 -12.34 16.92
N ASN A 7 -12.14 -13.10 16.74
CA ASN A 7 -13.00 -13.51 17.85
C ASN A 7 -12.28 -14.46 18.82
N LEU A 8 -11.37 -15.29 18.30
CA LEU A 8 -10.65 -16.30 19.09
C LEU A 8 -9.68 -15.64 20.08
N PHE A 9 -8.92 -14.62 19.65
CA PHE A 9 -7.99 -13.91 20.54
C PHE A 9 -8.64 -12.79 21.36
N SER A 10 -9.62 -12.06 20.80
CA SER A 10 -10.30 -10.98 21.55
C SER A 10 -11.15 -11.49 22.72
N HIS A 11 -11.59 -12.75 22.65
CA HIS A 11 -12.41 -13.38 23.69
C HIS A 11 -11.66 -14.50 24.44
N ASN A 12 -10.34 -14.62 24.28
CA ASN A 12 -9.51 -15.65 24.93
C ASN A 12 -10.06 -17.08 24.77
N ILE A 13 -10.49 -17.44 23.56
CA ILE A 13 -11.03 -18.76 23.25
C ILE A 13 -9.87 -19.75 23.11
N GLU A 14 -9.91 -20.84 23.86
CA GLU A 14 -8.94 -21.93 23.76
C GLU A 14 -9.11 -22.76 22.47
N PHE A 15 -8.02 -23.27 21.89
CA PHE A 15 -8.03 -23.95 20.59
C PHE A 15 -6.94 -25.04 20.47
N TYR A 16 -7.07 -25.88 19.45
CA TYR A 16 -6.06 -26.88 19.06
C TYR A 16 -5.29 -26.45 17.81
N LEU A 17 -4.06 -26.95 17.67
CA LEU A 17 -3.23 -26.84 16.46
C LEU A 17 -3.14 -28.17 15.73
N TYR A 18 -3.67 -28.28 14.52
CA TYR A 18 -3.51 -29.48 13.70
C TYR A 18 -2.18 -29.46 12.94
N GLY A 19 -1.31 -30.43 13.22
CA GLY A 19 0.02 -30.59 12.62
C GLY A 19 1.16 -30.20 13.57
N ALA A 20 1.96 -31.20 13.98
CA ALA A 20 3.11 -31.07 14.90
C ALA A 20 4.47 -30.80 14.20
N GLY A 21 4.46 -30.64 12.88
CA GLY A 21 5.66 -30.38 12.08
C GLY A 21 6.19 -28.95 12.21
N LYS A 22 7.14 -28.58 11.34
CA LYS A 22 7.81 -27.26 11.34
C LYS A 22 6.85 -26.07 11.51
N ARG A 23 5.77 -26.01 10.72
CA ARG A 23 4.79 -24.92 10.78
C ARG A 23 4.03 -24.84 12.11
N GLY A 24 3.67 -25.98 12.70
CA GLY A 24 3.01 -26.02 14.00
C GLY A 24 3.91 -25.51 15.12
N ARG A 25 5.20 -25.88 15.08
CA ARG A 25 6.20 -25.39 16.05
C ARG A 25 6.51 -23.90 15.88
N GLU A 26 6.62 -23.42 14.64
CA GLU A 26 6.75 -21.99 14.34
C GLU A 26 5.56 -21.19 14.88
N LEU A 27 4.33 -21.70 14.66
CA LEU A 27 3.12 -21.08 15.18
C LEU A 27 3.08 -21.05 16.70
N LEU A 28 3.45 -22.14 17.36
CA LEU A 28 3.57 -22.18 18.82
C LEU A 28 4.58 -21.15 19.35
N ALA A 29 5.79 -21.13 18.78
CA ALA A 29 6.82 -20.18 19.21
C ALA A 29 6.37 -18.72 19.04
N LEU A 30 5.58 -18.42 18.00
CA LEU A 30 4.96 -17.12 17.83
C LEU A 30 3.90 -16.84 18.90
N MET A 31 2.98 -17.78 19.13
CA MET A 31 1.91 -17.62 20.12
C MET A 31 2.48 -17.42 21.53
N ASP A 32 3.58 -18.09 21.87
CA ASP A 32 4.31 -17.90 23.13
C ASP A 32 4.86 -16.49 23.28
N LYS A 33 5.60 -16.00 22.27
CA LYS A 33 6.08 -14.61 22.23
C LYS A 33 4.95 -13.59 22.34
N CYS A 34 3.75 -13.97 21.92
CA CYS A 34 2.57 -13.13 21.93
C CYS A 34 1.62 -13.43 23.09
N GLY A 35 2.06 -14.15 24.12
CA GLY A 35 1.29 -14.39 25.34
C GLY A 35 -0.04 -15.11 25.13
N TYR A 36 -0.15 -15.90 24.05
CA TYR A 36 -1.31 -16.72 23.71
C TYR A 36 -1.05 -18.22 23.86
N LYS A 37 0.13 -18.60 24.38
CA LYS A 37 0.48 -20.02 24.61
C LYS A 37 -0.55 -20.73 25.47
N ASP A 38 -1.06 -20.05 26.49
CA ASP A 38 -2.02 -20.62 27.43
C ASP A 38 -3.39 -20.90 26.80
N LEU A 39 -3.67 -20.37 25.61
CA LEU A 39 -4.89 -20.68 24.85
C LEU A 39 -4.76 -21.97 24.03
N ILE A 40 -3.56 -22.56 23.92
CA ILE A 40 -3.33 -23.76 23.11
C ILE A 40 -3.60 -25.00 23.97
N LYS A 41 -4.72 -25.68 23.71
CA LYS A 41 -5.11 -26.92 24.39
C LYS A 41 -4.20 -28.09 24.06
N GLY A 42 -3.66 -28.10 22.84
CA GLY A 42 -2.85 -29.21 22.34
C GLY A 42 -2.61 -29.16 20.84
N PHE A 43 -1.71 -30.03 20.38
CA PHE A 43 -1.61 -30.37 18.97
C PHE A 43 -2.49 -31.56 18.64
N ILE A 44 -3.02 -31.60 17.42
CA ILE A 44 -3.71 -32.75 16.86
C ILE A 44 -2.89 -33.26 15.66
N VAL A 45 -2.69 -34.57 15.59
CA VAL A 45 -2.01 -35.24 14.47
C VAL A 45 -2.82 -36.45 14.00
N LYS A 46 -2.59 -36.88 12.76
CA LYS A 46 -3.26 -38.05 12.19
C LYS A 46 -2.79 -39.37 12.81
N ASN A 47 -1.47 -39.50 13.03
CA ASN A 47 -0.83 -40.67 13.61
C ASN A 47 0.13 -40.22 14.72
N ILE A 48 -0.17 -40.59 15.96
CA ILE A 48 0.67 -40.17 17.10
C ILE A 48 2.03 -40.87 17.11
N ASN A 49 2.16 -42.05 16.49
CA ASN A 49 3.42 -42.81 16.48
C ASN A 49 4.51 -42.15 15.61
N GLU A 50 4.13 -41.25 14.71
CA GLU A 50 5.04 -40.47 13.87
C GLU A 50 5.45 -39.14 14.51
N ASN A 51 4.97 -38.85 15.73
CA ASN A 51 5.12 -37.55 16.36
C ASN A 51 5.56 -37.68 17.83
N GLU A 52 6.19 -36.63 18.35
CA GLU A 52 6.45 -36.50 19.78
C GLU A 52 5.14 -36.38 20.55
N LYS A 53 5.04 -36.96 21.75
CA LYS A 53 3.83 -36.87 22.60
C LYS A 53 3.64 -35.49 23.24
N LYS A 54 4.69 -34.66 23.27
CA LYS A 54 4.66 -33.29 23.79
C LYS A 54 5.60 -32.40 22.98
N ILE A 55 5.22 -31.13 22.79
CA ILE A 55 6.03 -30.08 22.17
C ILE A 55 6.01 -28.88 23.11
N GLU A 56 7.17 -28.44 23.62
CA GLU A 56 7.28 -27.29 24.55
C GLU A 56 6.26 -27.37 25.72
N GLN A 57 6.11 -28.58 26.28
CA GLN A 57 5.17 -28.94 27.36
C GLN A 57 3.68 -29.05 26.97
N ILE A 58 3.32 -28.72 25.73
CA ILE A 58 1.96 -28.88 25.19
C ILE A 58 1.77 -30.31 24.68
N SER A 59 0.66 -30.94 25.03
CA SER A 59 0.33 -32.31 24.62
C SER A 59 0.04 -32.41 23.12
N VAL A 60 0.43 -33.54 22.52
CA VAL A 60 0.07 -33.92 21.14
C VAL A 60 -0.88 -35.09 21.20
N PHE A 61 -2.01 -34.96 20.52
CA PHE A 61 -3.11 -35.92 20.51
C PHE A 61 -3.29 -36.52 19.13
N GLU A 62 -3.67 -37.80 19.08
CA GLU A 62 -4.17 -38.40 17.85
C GLU A 62 -5.60 -37.88 17.57
N ILE A 63 -5.93 -37.64 16.30
CA ILE A 63 -7.22 -37.06 15.89
C ILE A 63 -8.44 -37.87 16.38
N SER A 64 -8.27 -39.18 16.54
CA SER A 64 -9.28 -40.13 17.01
C SER A 64 -9.45 -40.18 18.52
N GLU A 65 -8.66 -39.43 19.30
CA GLU A 65 -8.83 -39.42 20.76
C GLU A 65 -10.19 -38.87 21.18
N GLU A 66 -10.88 -39.61 22.04
CA GLU A 66 -12.21 -39.27 22.58
C GLU A 66 -12.18 -38.08 23.55
N SER A 67 -11.02 -37.85 24.19
CA SER A 67 -10.78 -36.77 25.14
C SER A 67 -10.79 -35.38 24.49
N LEU A 68 -10.66 -35.30 23.16
CA LEU A 68 -10.62 -34.05 22.41
C LEU A 68 -12.00 -33.39 22.38
N ASP A 69 -12.06 -32.16 22.86
CA ASP A 69 -13.22 -31.27 22.70
C ASP A 69 -13.46 -30.93 21.22
N LYS A 70 -14.45 -31.60 20.62
CA LYS A 70 -14.80 -31.47 19.20
C LYS A 70 -15.45 -30.13 18.84
N ASN A 71 -15.87 -29.36 19.85
CA ASN A 71 -16.42 -28.01 19.66
C ASN A 71 -15.34 -26.93 19.72
N ALA A 72 -14.15 -27.22 20.24
CA ALA A 72 -13.05 -26.26 20.23
C ALA A 72 -12.60 -25.94 18.79
N PRO A 73 -12.17 -24.70 18.52
CA PRO A 73 -11.52 -24.37 17.26
C PRO A 73 -10.27 -25.21 17.00
N VAL A 74 -10.07 -25.61 15.75
CA VAL A 74 -8.86 -26.32 15.31
C VAL A 74 -8.20 -25.54 14.18
N ILE A 75 -6.98 -25.07 14.40
CA ILE A 75 -6.20 -24.31 13.41
C ILE A 75 -5.30 -25.26 12.63
N LEU A 76 -5.37 -25.24 11.29
CA LEU A 76 -4.60 -26.16 10.45
C LEU A 76 -3.21 -25.62 10.09
N ALA A 77 -2.17 -26.04 10.82
CA ALA A 77 -0.78 -25.62 10.62
C ALA A 77 -0.03 -26.42 9.53
N LEU A 78 -0.59 -26.44 8.32
CA LEU A 78 -0.11 -27.26 7.19
C LEU A 78 0.34 -26.39 5.98
N ALA A 79 1.20 -26.96 5.12
CA ALA A 79 1.86 -26.21 4.05
C ALA A 79 1.28 -26.35 2.65
N LYS A 80 0.74 -27.51 2.33
CA LYS A 80 0.23 -27.85 1.00
C LYS A 80 -1.29 -27.86 1.03
N LYS A 81 -1.92 -27.37 -0.05
CA LYS A 81 -3.37 -27.33 -0.20
C LYS A 81 -4.00 -28.71 -0.03
N ASP A 82 -3.40 -29.74 -0.59
CA ASP A 82 -3.90 -31.12 -0.52
C ASP A 82 -3.92 -31.63 0.93
N TYR A 83 -2.87 -31.35 1.72
CA TYR A 83 -2.82 -31.74 3.14
C TYR A 83 -3.84 -30.97 3.99
N ILE A 84 -4.13 -29.71 3.66
CA ILE A 84 -5.17 -28.93 4.32
C ILE A 84 -6.54 -29.58 4.06
N GLN A 85 -6.83 -29.92 2.81
CA GLN A 85 -8.10 -30.55 2.42
C GLN A 85 -8.27 -31.93 3.08
N GLU A 86 -7.21 -32.73 3.13
CA GLU A 86 -7.21 -34.02 3.83
C GLU A 86 -7.48 -33.85 5.32
N ALA A 87 -6.75 -32.95 6.00
CA ALA A 87 -6.96 -32.68 7.42
C ALA A 87 -8.38 -32.16 7.73
N GLN A 88 -8.96 -31.32 6.87
CA GLN A 88 -10.35 -30.87 7.00
C GLN A 88 -11.32 -32.04 6.94
N LYS A 89 -11.14 -32.93 5.95
CA LYS A 89 -11.96 -34.13 5.81
C LYS A 89 -11.86 -35.02 7.05
N ASP A 90 -10.64 -35.34 7.48
CA ASP A 90 -10.41 -36.20 8.65
C ASP A 90 -11.04 -35.61 9.92
N LEU A 91 -10.92 -34.29 10.14
CA LEU A 91 -11.53 -33.61 11.28
C LEU A 91 -13.07 -33.61 11.22
N LEU A 92 -13.66 -33.42 10.04
CA LEU A 92 -15.12 -33.50 9.86
C LEU A 92 -15.64 -34.92 10.11
N GLU A 93 -14.92 -35.95 9.66
CA GLU A 93 -15.25 -37.36 9.94
C GLU A 93 -15.19 -37.66 11.45
N GLN A 94 -14.28 -37.01 12.16
CA GLN A 94 -14.18 -37.04 13.63
C GLN A 94 -15.12 -36.04 14.34
N GLN A 95 -16.08 -35.46 13.61
CA GLN A 95 -17.16 -34.60 14.12
C GLN A 95 -16.71 -33.24 14.69
N PHE A 96 -15.54 -32.73 14.30
CA PHE A 96 -15.15 -31.35 14.61
C PHE A 96 -15.98 -30.35 13.78
N SER A 97 -16.37 -29.24 14.41
CA SER A 97 -17.27 -28.24 13.77
C SER A 97 -16.64 -26.87 13.51
N ASN A 98 -15.51 -26.54 14.16
CA ASN A 98 -14.84 -25.23 14.07
C ASN A 98 -13.42 -25.36 13.48
N ILE A 99 -13.34 -25.79 12.22
CA ILE A 99 -12.06 -26.04 11.53
C ILE A 99 -11.61 -24.79 10.79
N ILE A 100 -10.41 -24.31 11.11
CA ILE A 100 -9.88 -23.05 10.63
C ILE A 100 -8.62 -23.33 9.79
N PRO A 101 -8.72 -23.40 8.45
CA PRO A 101 -7.54 -23.54 7.60
C PRO A 101 -6.69 -22.28 7.67
N LEU A 102 -5.38 -22.43 7.90
CA LEU A 102 -4.42 -21.36 7.62
C LEU A 102 -4.28 -21.25 6.09
N SER A 103 -5.20 -20.52 5.46
CA SER A 103 -5.12 -20.18 4.04
C SER A 103 -3.89 -19.32 3.75
N SER A 104 -3.63 -19.04 2.46
CA SER A 104 -2.64 -18.05 2.02
C SER A 104 -2.78 -16.75 2.80
N GLU A 105 -4.02 -16.29 3.02
CA GLU A 105 -4.36 -15.04 3.72
C GLU A 105 -3.98 -15.05 5.22
N TYR A 106 -3.80 -16.22 5.85
CA TYR A 106 -3.47 -16.32 7.29
C TYR A 106 -1.98 -16.46 7.61
N ARG A 107 -1.12 -16.80 6.64
CA ARG A 107 0.34 -16.58 6.79
C ARG A 107 0.64 -15.13 7.18
N TYR A 108 -0.21 -14.22 6.74
CA TYR A 108 -0.13 -12.80 7.05
C TYR A 108 -0.54 -12.52 8.50
N LEU A 109 -1.51 -13.25 9.07
CA LEU A 109 -1.95 -13.10 10.47
C LEU A 109 -0.82 -13.50 11.44
N TYR A 110 -0.06 -14.52 11.08
CA TYR A 110 1.19 -14.91 11.75
C TYR A 110 2.21 -13.75 11.73
N GLU A 111 2.43 -13.12 10.58
CA GLU A 111 3.28 -11.91 10.51
C GLU A 111 2.67 -10.71 11.27
N TYR A 112 1.34 -10.59 11.34
CA TYR A 112 0.63 -9.54 12.07
C TYR A 112 0.78 -9.64 13.59
N ILE A 113 0.57 -10.82 14.17
CA ILE A 113 0.70 -11.04 15.62
C ILE A 113 2.14 -10.67 16.04
N LYS A 114 3.11 -11.00 15.19
CA LYS A 114 4.51 -10.60 15.32
C LYS A 114 4.71 -9.08 15.18
N ALA A 115 4.09 -8.45 14.17
CA ALA A 115 4.18 -7.01 13.90
C ALA A 115 3.60 -6.17 15.02
N LYS A 116 2.34 -6.43 15.38
CA LYS A 116 1.52 -5.57 16.22
C LYS A 116 2.13 -5.46 17.60
N ARG A 117 2.42 -6.59 18.25
CA ARG A 117 3.03 -6.57 19.58
C ARG A 117 4.44 -6.01 19.57
N TYR A 118 5.22 -6.21 18.51
CA TYR A 118 6.52 -5.58 18.38
C TYR A 118 6.41 -4.06 18.22
N LEU A 119 5.59 -3.58 17.28
CA LEU A 119 5.36 -2.15 17.02
C LEU A 119 4.79 -1.43 18.25
N GLU A 120 3.83 -2.04 18.93
CA GLU A 120 3.28 -1.53 20.20
C GLU A 120 4.31 -1.62 21.35
N SER A 121 5.27 -2.56 21.30
CA SER A 121 6.35 -2.64 22.30
C SER A 121 7.45 -1.61 22.08
N LEU A 122 7.65 -1.13 20.85
CA LEU A 122 8.66 -0.13 20.52
C LEU A 122 8.28 1.27 21.00
N ASP A 123 6.99 1.61 20.93
CA ASP A 123 6.48 2.91 21.37
C ASP A 123 5.03 2.78 21.87
N LYS A 124 4.78 3.16 23.12
CA LYS A 124 3.43 3.16 23.73
C LYS A 124 2.46 4.12 23.03
N LYS A 125 2.96 5.06 22.23
CA LYS A 125 2.15 5.99 21.42
C LYS A 125 1.71 5.41 20.08
N VAL A 126 2.32 4.31 19.64
CA VAL A 126 1.89 3.58 18.46
C VAL A 126 0.65 2.78 18.82
N LYS A 127 -0.45 3.01 18.10
CA LYS A 127 -1.65 2.20 18.21
C LYS A 127 -1.94 1.54 16.87
N VAL A 128 -2.07 0.22 16.90
CA VAL A 128 -2.59 -0.52 15.74
C VAL A 128 -4.10 -0.55 15.87
N GLU A 129 -4.76 0.50 15.38
CA GLU A 129 -6.18 0.79 15.64
C GLU A 129 -7.18 -0.12 14.90
N LYS A 130 -6.78 -0.70 13.76
CA LYS A 130 -7.60 -1.65 12.97
C LYS A 130 -6.75 -2.79 12.42
N MET A 131 -7.31 -4.00 12.32
CA MET A 131 -7.01 -4.90 11.18
C MET A 131 -8.10 -4.66 10.13
N PRO A 132 -7.81 -4.73 8.81
CA PRO A 132 -7.20 -5.86 8.12
C PRO A 132 -6.05 -5.43 7.22
N TYR A 133 -5.34 -6.32 6.53
CA TYR A 133 -4.80 -5.85 5.25
C TYR A 133 -6.02 -5.44 4.43
N ASP A 134 -5.95 -4.31 3.74
CA ASP A 134 -6.84 -4.22 2.58
C ASP A 134 -6.61 -5.44 1.67
N GLU A 135 -7.49 -5.64 0.69
CA GLU A 135 -7.35 -6.73 -0.28
C GLU A 135 -5.99 -6.78 -1.02
N TYR A 136 -5.11 -5.78 -0.80
CA TYR A 136 -3.79 -5.61 -1.37
C TYR A 136 -2.62 -5.97 -0.43
N GLY A 137 -2.87 -6.39 0.82
CA GLY A 137 -1.82 -6.90 1.71
C GLY A 137 -1.05 -5.84 2.52
N PHE A 138 -1.62 -4.65 2.71
CA PHE A 138 -1.00 -3.57 3.47
C PHE A 138 -1.54 -3.41 4.90
N CYS A 139 -0.64 -3.28 5.88
CA CYS A 139 -0.95 -2.94 7.26
C CYS A 139 -1.10 -1.42 7.44
N HIS A 140 -1.94 -1.02 8.41
CA HIS A 140 -2.16 0.38 8.78
C HIS A 140 -1.72 0.63 10.23
N LEU A 141 -1.07 1.76 10.49
CA LEU A 141 -0.57 2.15 11.80
C LEU A 141 -0.79 3.64 12.04
N THR A 142 -1.34 3.99 13.20
CA THR A 142 -1.58 5.39 13.56
C THR A 142 -0.57 5.82 14.62
N ARG A 143 0.12 6.95 14.38
CA ARG A 143 1.04 7.58 15.34
C ARG A 143 0.88 9.09 15.27
N GLU A 144 0.54 9.71 16.40
CA GLU A 144 0.41 11.18 16.53
C GLU A 144 -0.48 11.82 15.44
N GLY A 145 -1.57 11.14 15.06
CA GLY A 145 -2.54 11.64 14.07
C GLY A 145 -2.21 11.31 12.61
N MET A 146 -1.02 10.79 12.31
CA MET A 146 -0.65 10.25 11.00
C MET A 146 -1.03 8.78 10.85
N ASN A 147 -1.55 8.41 9.69
CA ASN A 147 -1.71 7.00 9.30
C ASN A 147 -0.60 6.58 8.34
N TYR A 148 0.20 5.61 8.77
CA TYR A 148 1.21 4.94 7.99
C TYR A 148 0.65 3.66 7.38
N ARG A 149 1.06 3.37 6.15
CA ARG A 149 0.70 2.13 5.45
C ARG A 149 1.95 1.38 5.04
N PHE A 150 2.02 0.07 5.27
CA PHE A 150 3.21 -0.72 4.93
C PHE A 150 2.88 -2.16 4.54
N TYR A 151 3.63 -2.72 3.61
CA TYR A 151 3.38 -4.09 3.16
C TYR A 151 3.77 -5.11 4.24
N TYR A 152 2.94 -6.11 4.53
CA TYR A 152 3.20 -7.05 5.62
C TYR A 152 4.58 -7.76 5.54
N MET A 153 5.13 -7.99 4.34
CA MET A 153 6.45 -8.62 4.18
C MET A 153 7.63 -7.76 4.65
N VAL A 154 7.40 -6.48 4.99
CA VAL A 154 8.36 -5.64 5.73
C VAL A 154 8.80 -6.32 7.03
N LEU A 155 7.98 -7.23 7.54
CA LEU A 155 8.19 -8.01 8.75
C LEU A 155 8.74 -9.39 8.32
N LYS A 156 10.04 -9.67 8.54
CA LYS A 156 10.63 -11.00 8.24
C LYS A 156 11.02 -11.79 9.50
N ASN A 157 11.41 -13.06 9.32
CA ASN A 157 11.45 -14.16 10.29
C ASN A 157 12.23 -13.96 11.61
N GLU A 158 13.14 -13.02 11.69
CA GLU A 158 13.72 -12.58 12.96
C GLU A 158 13.11 -11.21 13.28
N VAL A 159 12.65 -11.00 14.51
CA VAL A 159 12.10 -9.71 15.01
C VAL A 159 13.24 -8.70 15.16
N THR A 160 14.01 -8.54 14.10
CA THR A 160 14.98 -7.50 13.84
C THR A 160 14.43 -6.83 12.61
N ILE A 161 13.57 -5.84 12.85
CA ILE A 161 13.32 -4.82 11.86
C ILE A 161 14.70 -4.25 11.52
N LYS A 162 15.24 -4.57 10.35
CA LYS A 162 16.46 -3.95 9.80
C LYS A 162 16.20 -2.50 9.36
N TYR A 163 15.20 -1.84 9.95
CA TYR A 163 14.82 -0.49 9.62
C TYR A 163 15.30 0.46 10.71
N PRO A 164 16.07 1.50 10.33
CA PRO A 164 16.41 2.59 11.23
C PRO A 164 15.19 3.37 11.77
N PHE A 165 14.01 3.21 11.12
CA PHE A 165 12.82 4.04 11.31
C PHE A 165 11.97 3.68 12.53
N PHE A 166 12.02 2.44 13.00
CA PHE A 166 11.18 1.96 14.10
C PHE A 166 11.91 1.97 15.45
N GLU A 167 13.14 2.49 15.49
CA GLU A 167 13.74 2.88 16.76
C GLU A 167 12.95 4.07 17.34
N LYS A 168 12.73 4.01 18.66
CA LYS A 168 11.96 4.98 19.44
C LYS A 168 12.31 6.41 18.99
N ASP A 169 11.29 7.18 18.62
CA ASP A 169 11.33 8.58 18.18
C ASP A 169 11.64 8.88 16.70
N ARG A 170 12.14 7.93 15.87
CA ARG A 170 12.66 8.28 14.53
C ARG A 170 11.70 8.29 13.34
N LEU A 171 10.51 7.68 13.41
CA LEU A 171 9.67 7.53 12.19
C LEU A 171 9.24 8.87 11.59
N ASN A 172 8.68 9.77 12.42
CA ASN A 172 8.26 11.09 11.99
C ASN A 172 9.49 11.93 11.60
N GLU A 173 10.56 11.91 12.42
CA GLU A 173 11.80 12.67 12.16
C GLU A 173 12.46 12.27 10.84
N SER A 174 12.54 10.98 10.55
CA SER A 174 13.14 10.49 9.30
C SER A 174 12.28 10.84 8.10
N PHE A 175 10.95 10.87 8.27
CA PHE A 175 10.07 11.36 7.22
C PHE A 175 10.20 12.88 7.03
N GLU A 176 10.28 13.65 8.12
CA GLU A 176 10.47 15.10 8.05
C GLU A 176 11.83 15.48 7.46
N GLN A 177 12.85 14.67 7.69
CA GLN A 177 14.14 14.80 7.02
C GLN A 177 13.98 14.65 5.50
N LEU A 178 13.14 13.72 5.03
CA LEU A 178 12.96 13.43 3.62
C LEU A 178 12.01 14.41 2.93
N TYR A 179 10.85 14.71 3.51
CA TYR A 179 9.76 15.44 2.86
C TYR A 179 9.38 16.76 3.56
N GLY A 180 10.19 17.19 4.52
CA GLY A 180 9.95 18.41 5.29
C GLY A 180 8.91 18.21 6.38
N LYS A 181 8.61 19.27 7.12
CA LYS A 181 7.69 19.25 8.27
C LYS A 181 6.36 18.56 7.91
N ILE A 182 5.93 17.61 8.74
CA ILE A 182 4.62 16.98 8.60
C ILE A 182 3.54 18.02 8.86
N ARG A 183 2.73 18.28 7.84
CA ARG A 183 1.53 19.13 7.93
C ARG A 183 0.34 18.31 7.47
N LEU A 184 -0.52 17.90 8.39
CA LEU A 184 -1.74 17.18 8.01
C LEU A 184 -2.78 18.18 7.51
N LEU A 185 -3.33 17.95 6.32
CA LEU A 185 -4.29 18.88 5.70
C LEU A 185 -5.51 19.13 6.60
N LYS A 186 -5.99 18.08 7.29
CA LYS A 186 -7.12 18.17 8.21
C LYS A 186 -6.91 19.18 9.35
N ASP A 187 -5.66 19.40 9.75
CA ASP A 187 -5.27 20.28 10.87
C ASP A 187 -5.01 21.73 10.43
N GLU A 188 -4.98 22.00 9.12
CA GLU A 188 -4.83 23.35 8.60
C GLU A 188 -6.11 24.17 8.83
N LYS A 189 -5.94 25.48 9.04
CA LYS A 189 -7.06 26.38 9.29
C LYS A 189 -7.60 26.89 7.97
N ALA A 190 -8.92 26.82 7.82
CA ALA A 190 -9.61 27.56 6.76
C ALA A 190 -9.73 29.03 7.16
N SER A 191 -9.39 29.93 6.24
CA SER A 191 -9.70 31.36 6.37
C SER A 191 -9.98 31.93 4.98
N GLY A 192 -11.24 32.26 4.71
CA GLY A 192 -11.70 32.76 3.41
C GLY A 192 -12.53 31.72 2.63
N ASP A 193 -13.21 32.20 1.59
CA ASP A 193 -13.99 31.38 0.67
C ASP A 193 -13.15 31.11 -0.58
N ALA A 194 -12.53 29.93 -0.66
CA ALA A 194 -11.82 29.48 -1.85
C ALA A 194 -12.81 29.32 -3.02
N ASP A 195 -12.40 29.73 -4.23
CA ASP A 195 -13.18 29.44 -5.43
C ASP A 195 -12.95 27.98 -5.84
N LEU A 196 -13.79 27.08 -5.33
CA LEU A 196 -13.68 25.65 -5.61
C LEU A 196 -13.78 25.32 -7.11
N SER A 197 -14.34 26.22 -7.94
CA SER A 197 -14.38 26.02 -9.40
C SER A 197 -12.99 26.11 -10.06
N LYS A 198 -12.02 26.71 -9.36
CA LYS A 198 -10.61 26.83 -9.76
C LYS A 198 -9.74 25.66 -9.29
N ILE A 199 -10.29 24.74 -8.49
CA ILE A 199 -9.60 23.52 -8.06
C ILE A 199 -10.12 22.35 -8.89
N LYS A 200 -9.35 21.90 -9.88
CA LYS A 200 -9.74 20.81 -10.77
C LYS A 200 -9.07 19.49 -10.40
N ILE A 201 -9.83 18.57 -9.83
CA ILE A 201 -9.33 17.24 -9.47
C ILE A 201 -9.92 16.22 -10.42
N PHE A 202 -9.07 15.47 -11.11
CA PHE A 202 -9.48 14.48 -12.09
C PHE A 202 -9.21 13.06 -11.60
N ARG A 203 -10.23 12.20 -11.65
CA ARG A 203 -10.08 10.75 -11.48
C ARG A 203 -9.83 10.10 -12.84
N ALA A 204 -8.66 9.48 -12.99
CA ALA A 204 -8.33 8.71 -14.18
C ALA A 204 -9.14 7.41 -14.24
N ARG A 205 -9.82 7.18 -15.37
CA ARG A 205 -10.64 6.00 -15.69
C ARG A 205 -10.27 5.48 -17.07
N CYS A 206 -10.31 4.17 -17.28
CA CYS A 206 -10.10 3.58 -18.60
C CYS A 206 -11.25 2.63 -18.99
N ALA A 207 -11.42 2.37 -20.29
CA ALA A 207 -12.52 1.54 -20.78
C ALA A 207 -12.44 0.06 -20.33
N SER A 208 -11.29 -0.38 -19.81
CA SER A 208 -11.08 -1.70 -19.23
C SER A 208 -11.28 -1.77 -17.71
N ASP A 209 -11.67 -0.67 -17.06
CA ASP A 209 -11.98 -0.69 -15.62
C ASP A 209 -13.16 -1.63 -15.32
N VAL A 210 -13.02 -2.45 -14.28
CA VAL A 210 -14.03 -3.46 -13.93
C VAL A 210 -15.20 -2.81 -13.17
N ALA A 211 -16.42 -3.04 -13.62
CA ALA A 211 -17.67 -2.43 -13.12
C ALA A 211 -17.95 -2.46 -11.60
N PRO A 212 -17.52 -3.46 -10.78
CA PRO A 212 -17.79 -3.48 -9.34
C PRO A 212 -17.06 -2.40 -8.53
N LEU A 213 -16.12 -1.67 -9.14
CA LEU A 213 -15.34 -0.60 -8.51
C LEU A 213 -15.96 0.79 -8.70
N LEU A 214 -17.17 0.87 -9.26
CA LEU A 214 -17.89 2.10 -9.53
C LEU A 214 -18.57 2.61 -8.24
N LEU A 215 -17.78 3.12 -7.28
CA LEU A 215 -18.31 3.95 -6.21
C LEU A 215 -18.57 5.38 -6.71
N ASP A 216 -19.53 6.03 -6.05
CA ASP A 216 -19.75 7.47 -6.17
C ASP A 216 -18.45 8.21 -5.89
N LYS A 217 -18.07 9.08 -6.83
CA LYS A 217 -16.96 10.03 -6.64
C LYS A 217 -17.45 11.23 -5.81
N PRO A 218 -16.57 11.90 -5.06
CA PRO A 218 -16.91 13.20 -4.47
C PRO A 218 -17.37 14.18 -5.57
N ALA A 219 -18.30 15.08 -5.23
CA ALA A 219 -18.89 16.02 -6.19
C ALA A 219 -17.86 16.92 -6.89
N PHE A 220 -16.80 17.30 -6.15
CA PHE A 220 -15.70 18.14 -6.62
C PHE A 220 -14.66 17.42 -7.51
N VAL A 221 -14.81 16.12 -7.75
CA VAL A 221 -13.89 15.34 -8.60
C VAL A 221 -14.54 15.15 -9.96
N ASP A 222 -13.84 15.43 -11.05
CA ASP A 222 -14.28 15.09 -12.41
C ASP A 222 -13.64 13.79 -12.90
N ASP A 223 -14.31 13.06 -13.79
CA ASP A 223 -13.72 11.88 -14.43
C ASP A 223 -13.03 12.26 -15.73
N ILE A 224 -11.80 11.78 -15.93
CA ILE A 224 -11.08 11.83 -17.20
C ILE A 224 -10.83 10.42 -17.72
N GLN A 225 -11.25 10.18 -18.97
CA GLN A 225 -10.93 8.94 -19.65
C GLN A 225 -9.48 8.99 -20.15
N VAL A 226 -8.66 8.09 -19.61
CA VAL A 226 -7.29 7.86 -20.06
C VAL A 226 -7.23 6.78 -21.13
N GLY A 227 -6.28 6.90 -22.06
CA GLY A 227 -6.17 6.02 -23.22
C GLY A 227 -7.39 6.11 -24.14
N ALA A 228 -8.08 7.26 -24.18
CA ALA A 228 -9.24 7.47 -25.04
C ALA A 228 -8.89 7.26 -26.53
N ALA A 229 -7.65 7.56 -26.95
CA ALA A 229 -7.19 7.30 -28.31
C ALA A 229 -7.06 5.80 -28.67
N LEU A 230 -7.13 4.90 -27.69
CA LEU A 230 -6.97 3.45 -27.86
C LEU A 230 -8.31 2.70 -27.98
N THR A 231 -9.44 3.40 -27.89
CA THR A 231 -10.76 2.77 -27.89
C THR A 231 -11.84 3.71 -28.44
N SER A 232 -12.88 3.15 -29.05
CA SER A 232 -14.07 3.91 -29.46
C SER A 232 -15.08 4.08 -28.32
N ASN A 233 -14.92 3.36 -27.20
CA ASN A 233 -15.84 3.43 -26.06
C ASN A 233 -15.55 4.68 -25.22
N GLN A 234 -16.47 5.63 -25.19
CA GLN A 234 -16.34 6.89 -24.44
C GLN A 234 -17.13 6.81 -23.14
N ILE A 235 -16.43 6.89 -22.01
CA ILE A 235 -17.00 6.63 -20.67
C ILE A 235 -16.96 7.84 -19.72
N CYS A 236 -16.31 8.93 -20.12
CA CYS A 236 -16.14 10.13 -19.30
C CYS A 236 -16.38 11.41 -20.14
N GLY A 237 -16.72 12.51 -19.47
CA GLY A 237 -16.89 13.82 -20.10
C GLY A 237 -15.55 14.43 -20.55
N TYR A 238 -14.51 14.29 -19.73
CA TYR A 238 -13.14 14.63 -20.13
C TYR A 238 -12.45 13.41 -20.74
N ARG A 239 -11.61 13.66 -21.75
CA ARG A 239 -10.80 12.63 -22.40
C ARG A 239 -9.39 13.14 -22.64
N ASP A 240 -8.42 12.28 -22.35
CA ASP A 240 -7.01 12.59 -22.53
C ASP A 240 -6.57 12.65 -23.99
N ASP A 241 -7.43 12.32 -24.96
CA ASP A 241 -7.15 12.37 -26.41
C ASP A 241 -7.53 13.70 -27.08
N THR A 242 -7.90 14.70 -26.29
CA THR A 242 -8.27 16.04 -26.75
C THR A 242 -7.12 17.04 -26.55
N GLY A 243 -7.07 18.09 -27.37
CA GLY A 243 -6.01 19.09 -27.30
C GLY A 243 -4.60 18.50 -27.52
N GLU A 244 -3.58 19.08 -26.89
CA GLU A 244 -2.23 18.49 -26.90
C GLU A 244 -2.18 17.32 -25.90
N ASN A 245 -1.74 16.16 -26.37
CA ASN A 245 -1.83 14.93 -25.58
C ASN A 245 -0.85 13.82 -25.97
N ILE A 246 -0.77 12.82 -25.09
CA ILE A 246 -0.04 11.55 -25.27
C ILE A 246 -0.96 10.33 -25.02
N SER A 247 -2.26 10.44 -25.28
CA SER A 247 -3.26 9.40 -24.97
C SER A 247 -2.90 8.02 -25.54
N LYS A 248 -2.26 8.00 -26.71
CA LYS A 248 -1.80 6.76 -27.37
C LYS A 248 -0.75 5.98 -26.56
N LEU A 249 -0.05 6.65 -25.63
CA LEU A 249 0.98 6.05 -24.78
C LEU A 249 0.42 5.51 -23.45
N ASN A 250 -0.92 5.45 -23.29
CA ASN A 250 -1.56 5.06 -22.04
C ASN A 250 -1.17 3.65 -21.54
N ARG A 251 -0.88 2.70 -22.43
CA ARG A 251 -0.43 1.36 -22.03
C ARG A 251 0.85 1.39 -21.19
N ASP A 252 1.72 2.37 -21.42
CA ASP A 252 2.94 2.58 -20.65
C ASP A 252 2.77 3.63 -19.55
N PHE A 253 2.22 4.80 -19.89
CA PHE A 253 2.13 5.93 -18.96
C PHE A 253 1.00 5.79 -17.95
N SER A 254 0.02 4.91 -18.19
CA SER A 254 -1.16 4.75 -17.35
C SER A 254 -1.82 6.12 -17.05
N GLU A 255 -2.07 6.44 -15.78
CA GLU A 255 -2.61 7.73 -15.32
C GLU A 255 -1.71 8.94 -15.68
N GLY A 256 -0.45 8.74 -16.07
CA GLY A 256 0.45 9.78 -16.56
C GLY A 256 -0.04 10.49 -17.83
N THR A 257 -0.89 9.83 -18.63
CA THR A 257 -1.55 10.47 -19.78
C THR A 257 -2.53 11.57 -19.36
N ALA A 258 -3.23 11.40 -18.22
CA ALA A 258 -4.03 12.47 -17.62
C ALA A 258 -3.15 13.60 -17.08
N LEU A 259 -2.00 13.30 -16.46
CA LEU A 259 -1.05 14.34 -16.01
C LEU A 259 -0.60 15.23 -17.18
N TYR A 260 -0.21 14.61 -18.29
CA TYR A 260 0.19 15.36 -19.48
C TYR A 260 -0.96 16.21 -20.03
N TRP A 261 -2.16 15.64 -20.10
CA TRP A 261 -3.33 16.37 -20.57
C TRP A 261 -3.63 17.58 -19.66
N MET A 262 -3.60 17.42 -18.34
CA MET A 262 -3.79 18.53 -17.40
C MET A 262 -2.72 19.62 -17.59
N TRP A 263 -1.47 19.24 -17.82
CA TRP A 263 -0.37 20.18 -18.06
C TRP A 263 -0.65 21.08 -19.26
N LYS A 264 -1.11 20.48 -20.35
CA LYS A 264 -1.29 21.17 -21.63
C LYS A 264 -2.67 21.78 -21.85
N ASN A 265 -3.66 21.46 -21.01
CA ASN A 265 -5.05 21.84 -21.31
C ASN A 265 -5.79 22.48 -20.12
N ALA A 266 -5.42 22.21 -18.86
CA ALA A 266 -6.13 22.72 -17.68
C ALA A 266 -5.64 24.12 -17.24
N HIS A 267 -5.54 25.07 -18.18
CA HIS A 267 -4.94 26.40 -17.94
C HIS A 267 -5.77 27.35 -17.08
N ASP A 268 -7.06 27.09 -16.91
CA ASP A 268 -8.00 27.94 -16.18
C ASP A 268 -8.14 27.58 -14.69
N ALA A 269 -7.38 26.58 -14.23
CA ALA A 269 -7.35 26.10 -12.86
C ALA A 269 -6.22 26.76 -12.06
N ASP A 270 -6.49 27.07 -10.79
CA ASP A 270 -5.49 27.52 -9.82
C ASP A 270 -4.82 26.33 -9.13
N TYR A 271 -5.53 25.20 -9.03
CA TYR A 271 -5.02 23.92 -8.57
C TYR A 271 -5.47 22.80 -9.51
N VAL A 272 -4.59 21.82 -9.74
CA VAL A 272 -4.92 20.59 -10.45
C VAL A 272 -4.57 19.38 -9.59
N GLY A 273 -5.36 18.31 -9.70
CA GLY A 273 -5.13 17.09 -8.95
C GLY A 273 -5.45 15.83 -9.73
N LEU A 274 -4.79 14.74 -9.36
CA LEU A 274 -4.97 13.42 -9.93
C LEU A 274 -5.40 12.42 -8.86
N TYR A 275 -6.53 11.77 -9.11
CA TYR A 275 -6.98 10.54 -8.47
C TYR A 275 -6.94 9.36 -9.44
N HIS A 276 -6.90 8.15 -8.90
CA HIS A 276 -6.99 6.93 -9.70
C HIS A 276 -8.39 6.34 -9.52
N TYR A 277 -8.80 5.44 -10.41
CA TYR A 277 -10.15 4.87 -10.40
C TYR A 277 -10.57 4.25 -9.04
N ALA A 278 -9.63 3.66 -8.29
CA ALA A 278 -9.88 3.01 -7.00
C ALA A 278 -9.13 3.62 -5.80
N ARG A 279 -8.45 4.75 -5.98
CA ARG A 279 -7.59 5.37 -4.95
C ARG A 279 -7.78 6.88 -4.91
N TYR A 280 -8.07 7.40 -3.71
CA TYR A 280 -8.43 8.79 -3.45
C TYR A 280 -7.68 9.31 -2.24
N MET A 281 -7.59 10.62 -2.10
CA MET A 281 -7.21 11.23 -0.84
C MET A 281 -8.42 11.37 0.08
N ASP A 282 -8.22 11.21 1.39
CA ASP A 282 -9.22 11.43 2.44
C ASP A 282 -9.43 12.93 2.65
N ILE A 283 -10.15 13.56 1.73
CA ILE A 283 -10.45 15.00 1.75
C ILE A 283 -11.91 15.25 1.41
N ASP A 284 -12.49 16.27 2.04
CA ASP A 284 -13.80 16.81 1.70
C ASP A 284 -13.71 18.25 1.13
N GLU A 285 -14.86 18.86 0.81
CA GLU A 285 -14.90 20.24 0.30
C GLU A 285 -14.34 21.28 1.28
N LYS A 286 -14.44 21.03 2.60
CA LYS A 286 -13.87 21.93 3.61
C LYS A 286 -12.36 21.83 3.62
N ASP A 287 -11.81 20.65 3.34
CA ASP A 287 -10.37 20.48 3.19
C ASP A 287 -9.83 21.18 1.94
N LEU A 288 -10.59 21.22 0.83
CA LEU A 288 -10.21 22.00 -0.34
C LEU A 288 -10.06 23.50 -0.04
N GLN A 289 -10.96 24.05 0.79
CA GLN A 289 -10.85 25.44 1.24
C GLN A 289 -9.56 25.71 2.02
N LYS A 290 -9.06 24.72 2.77
CA LYS A 290 -7.80 24.83 3.53
C LYS A 290 -6.58 24.87 2.63
N ILE A 291 -6.63 24.29 1.43
CA ILE A 291 -5.50 24.27 0.49
C ILE A 291 -5.13 25.71 0.11
N GLU A 292 -6.09 26.44 -0.44
CA GLU A 292 -5.86 27.81 -0.87
C GLU A 292 -5.64 28.75 0.32
N ALA A 293 -6.52 28.71 1.32
CA ALA A 293 -6.43 29.58 2.50
C ALA A 293 -5.14 29.35 3.31
N GLY A 294 -4.66 28.10 3.34
CA GLY A 294 -3.43 27.72 4.01
C GLY A 294 -2.18 28.05 3.21
N GLY A 295 -2.29 28.54 1.97
CA GLY A 295 -1.16 28.73 1.06
C GLY A 295 -0.40 27.42 0.83
N ILE A 296 -1.11 26.31 0.71
CA ILE A 296 -0.55 24.97 0.50
C ILE A 296 -0.26 24.83 -0.99
N ASP A 297 0.98 24.52 -1.33
CA ASP A 297 1.41 24.39 -2.73
C ASP A 297 1.21 22.98 -3.26
N ILE A 298 1.38 21.98 -2.39
CA ILE A 298 1.34 20.55 -2.74
C ILE A 298 0.56 19.79 -1.66
N VAL A 299 -0.37 18.93 -2.08
CA VAL A 299 -1.00 17.90 -1.25
C VAL A 299 -0.66 16.55 -1.86
N VAL A 300 -0.10 15.65 -1.04
CA VAL A 300 0.17 14.25 -1.40
C VAL A 300 -0.27 13.32 -0.28
N THR A 301 -0.24 12.01 -0.52
CA THR A 301 -0.63 11.06 0.52
C THR A 301 0.38 11.03 1.66
N THR A 302 -0.06 10.61 2.84
CA THR A 302 0.85 10.14 3.88
C THR A 302 1.78 9.06 3.31
N PRO A 303 3.04 9.03 3.77
CA PRO A 303 4.05 8.12 3.25
C PRO A 303 3.69 6.65 3.47
N MET A 304 3.89 5.87 2.42
CA MET A 304 3.88 4.42 2.46
C MET A 304 5.28 3.92 2.82
N LEU A 305 5.40 3.01 3.80
CA LEU A 305 6.66 2.36 4.13
C LEU A 305 6.83 1.08 3.29
N VAL A 306 8.02 0.88 2.75
CA VAL A 306 8.35 -0.24 1.85
C VAL A 306 9.33 -1.23 2.45
N GLY A 307 9.28 -2.47 1.95
CA GLY A 307 10.01 -3.68 2.39
C GLY A 307 11.54 -3.68 2.21
N ALA A 308 12.07 -2.67 1.51
CA ALA A 308 13.45 -2.56 1.04
C ALA A 308 13.71 -1.09 0.69
N PRO A 309 14.98 -0.67 0.46
CA PRO A 309 15.27 0.61 -0.19
C PRO A 309 14.36 0.79 -1.42
N ILE A 310 13.85 2.00 -1.67
CA ILE A 310 12.85 2.24 -2.73
C ILE A 310 13.32 1.68 -4.07
N LYS A 311 14.59 1.86 -4.43
CA LYS A 311 15.16 1.28 -5.65
C LYS A 311 14.99 -0.24 -5.72
N ASP A 312 15.26 -0.94 -4.62
CA ASP A 312 15.12 -2.40 -4.49
C ASP A 312 13.66 -2.86 -4.28
N PHE A 313 12.77 -1.95 -3.88
CA PHE A 313 11.34 -2.21 -3.81
C PHE A 313 10.71 -2.16 -5.20
N PHE A 314 11.06 -1.16 -6.01
CA PHE A 314 10.58 -1.04 -7.39
C PHE A 314 11.28 -2.01 -8.35
N CYS A 315 12.59 -2.19 -8.19
CA CYS A 315 13.39 -3.15 -8.95
C CYS A 315 13.66 -4.38 -8.07
N PRO A 316 13.21 -5.60 -8.43
CA PRO A 316 12.70 -6.07 -9.72
C PRO A 316 11.16 -6.23 -9.76
N ARG A 317 10.44 -5.68 -8.78
CA ARG A 317 9.02 -6.00 -8.55
C ARG A 317 8.09 -5.43 -9.61
N TYR A 318 8.38 -4.22 -10.08
CA TYR A 318 7.51 -3.46 -10.98
C TYR A 318 8.22 -3.11 -12.28
N ILE A 319 9.53 -2.83 -12.22
CA ILE A 319 10.33 -2.49 -13.39
C ILE A 319 11.70 -3.21 -13.36
N PRO A 320 12.26 -3.54 -14.54
CA PRO A 320 13.68 -3.86 -14.70
C PRO A 320 14.60 -2.75 -14.17
N LYS A 321 15.76 -3.14 -13.64
CA LYS A 321 16.79 -2.20 -13.15
C LYS A 321 17.22 -1.20 -14.23
N GLN A 322 17.21 -1.62 -15.49
CA GLN A 322 17.56 -0.79 -16.64
C GLN A 322 16.62 0.41 -16.81
N ASP A 323 15.33 0.25 -16.53
CA ASP A 323 14.35 1.36 -16.59
C ASP A 323 14.73 2.44 -15.56
N TRP A 324 15.08 2.02 -14.34
CA TRP A 324 15.56 2.92 -13.30
C TRP A 324 16.87 3.60 -13.70
N GLU A 325 17.85 2.87 -14.22
CA GLU A 325 19.14 3.43 -14.65
C GLU A 325 18.99 4.43 -15.80
N LEU A 326 18.01 4.24 -16.70
CA LEU A 326 17.68 5.21 -17.73
C LEU A 326 17.08 6.48 -17.13
N MET A 327 16.13 6.34 -16.19
CA MET A 327 15.56 7.47 -15.45
C MET A 327 16.65 8.25 -14.68
N GLU A 328 17.57 7.57 -13.99
CA GLU A 328 18.68 8.21 -13.26
C GLU A 328 19.55 9.05 -14.21
N LYS A 329 19.93 8.48 -15.36
CA LYS A 329 20.75 9.18 -16.36
C LYS A 329 20.03 10.38 -16.96
N ALA A 330 18.76 10.23 -17.31
CA ALA A 330 17.94 11.30 -17.87
C ALA A 330 17.75 12.44 -16.85
N LEU A 331 17.43 12.09 -15.61
CA LEU A 331 17.27 13.06 -14.52
C LEU A 331 18.56 13.83 -14.26
N ILE A 332 19.71 13.16 -14.09
CA ILE A 332 20.99 13.85 -13.82
C ILE A 332 21.41 14.73 -15.02
N ARG A 333 21.07 14.32 -16.25
CA ARG A 333 21.40 15.10 -17.45
C ARG A 333 20.66 16.43 -17.50
N HIS A 334 19.36 16.43 -17.19
CA HIS A 334 18.52 17.63 -17.31
C HIS A 334 18.42 18.44 -16.01
N PHE A 335 18.54 17.76 -14.87
CA PHE A 335 18.35 18.32 -13.53
C PHE A 335 19.47 17.83 -12.58
N PRO A 336 20.74 18.20 -12.84
CA PRO A 336 21.88 17.73 -12.04
C PRO A 336 21.78 18.09 -10.55
N GLU A 337 21.03 19.14 -10.20
CA GLU A 337 20.73 19.54 -8.83
C GLU A 337 19.93 18.49 -8.04
N TYR A 338 19.26 17.56 -8.71
CA TYR A 338 18.52 16.46 -8.08
C TYR A 338 19.40 15.23 -7.77
N ALA A 339 20.70 15.24 -8.10
CA ALA A 339 21.55 14.06 -7.96
C ALA A 339 21.59 13.50 -6.52
N ASP A 340 21.78 14.37 -5.52
CA ASP A 340 21.79 13.95 -4.11
C ASP A 340 20.42 13.46 -3.66
N THR A 341 19.35 14.13 -4.09
CA THR A 341 17.96 13.71 -3.81
C THR A 341 17.65 12.34 -4.40
N LEU A 342 18.10 12.06 -5.62
CA LEU A 342 17.88 10.77 -6.28
C LEU A 342 18.58 9.62 -5.52
N ILE A 343 19.80 9.86 -5.03
CA ILE A 343 20.54 8.88 -4.21
C ILE A 343 19.85 8.67 -2.86
N GLU A 344 19.44 9.75 -2.20
CA GLU A 344 18.73 9.68 -0.92
C GLU A 344 17.40 8.96 -1.07
N TYR A 345 16.61 9.30 -2.09
CA TYR A 345 15.34 8.67 -2.41
C TYR A 345 15.49 7.17 -2.69
N GLY A 346 16.46 6.77 -3.53
CA GLY A 346 16.70 5.36 -3.85
C GLY A 346 17.01 4.50 -2.62
N HIS A 347 17.66 5.08 -1.60
CA HIS A 347 17.99 4.44 -0.33
C HIS A 347 16.92 4.59 0.76
N ALA A 348 15.93 5.46 0.57
CA ALA A 348 14.85 5.66 1.51
C ALA A 348 13.94 4.41 1.58
N PHE A 349 13.14 4.35 2.64
CA PHE A 349 12.20 3.24 2.89
C PHE A 349 10.75 3.73 2.97
N CYS A 350 10.50 4.98 2.59
CA CYS A 350 9.15 5.54 2.56
C CYS A 350 9.00 6.61 1.49
N TYR A 351 7.80 6.69 0.92
CA TYR A 351 7.45 7.69 -0.08
C TYR A 351 5.93 7.94 -0.12
N PRO A 352 5.47 9.13 -0.55
CA PRO A 352 4.07 9.35 -0.88
C PRO A 352 3.64 8.34 -1.95
N GLY A 353 2.71 7.45 -1.62
CA GLY A 353 2.37 6.31 -2.46
C GLY A 353 1.54 6.72 -3.67
N ALA A 354 1.78 6.07 -4.82
CA ALA A 354 1.20 6.45 -6.11
C ALA A 354 1.58 7.86 -6.58
N ASN A 355 1.06 8.28 -7.72
CA ASN A 355 1.15 9.64 -8.24
C ASN A 355 -0.13 10.46 -7.93
N LEU A 356 -0.75 10.18 -6.77
CA LEU A 356 -1.88 10.95 -6.26
C LEU A 356 -1.39 12.28 -5.72
N MET A 357 -1.87 13.37 -6.30
CA MET A 357 -1.42 14.72 -5.94
C MET A 357 -2.54 15.73 -6.14
N ILE A 358 -2.49 16.83 -5.39
CA ILE A 358 -3.13 18.10 -5.73
C ILE A 358 -2.04 19.15 -5.64
N MET A 359 -1.81 19.91 -6.69
CA MET A 359 -0.77 20.91 -6.75
C MET A 359 -1.33 22.24 -7.22
N LYS A 360 -0.81 23.33 -6.68
CA LYS A 360 -1.00 24.65 -7.26
C LYS A 360 -0.54 24.61 -8.71
N LYS A 361 -1.30 25.18 -9.64
CA LYS A 361 -1.08 25.01 -11.08
C LYS A 361 0.34 25.38 -11.52
N SER A 362 0.90 26.46 -10.99
CA SER A 362 2.28 26.86 -11.28
C SER A 362 3.33 25.83 -10.82
N VAL A 363 3.08 25.15 -9.69
CA VAL A 363 3.95 24.09 -9.17
C VAL A 363 3.77 22.81 -9.96
N PHE A 364 2.53 22.50 -10.35
CA PHE A 364 2.24 21.39 -11.25
C PHE A 364 2.93 21.53 -12.60
N ASP A 365 2.97 22.74 -13.16
CA ASP A 365 3.62 22.98 -14.46
C ASP A 365 5.13 22.76 -14.39
N GLU A 366 5.75 23.14 -13.29
CA GLU A 366 7.16 22.85 -13.02
C GLU A 366 7.40 21.35 -12.82
N TYR A 367 6.54 20.68 -12.05
CA TYR A 367 6.59 19.22 -11.89
C TYR A 367 6.42 18.49 -13.23
N ALA A 368 5.46 18.91 -14.06
CA ALA A 368 5.17 18.28 -15.33
C ALA A 368 6.34 18.47 -16.30
N ASP A 369 6.93 19.66 -16.37
CA ASP A 369 8.13 19.91 -17.17
C ASP A 369 9.30 19.02 -16.72
N PHE A 370 9.54 18.94 -15.40
CA PHE A 370 10.52 18.03 -14.82
C PHE A 370 10.28 16.56 -15.21
N ALA A 371 9.10 16.03 -14.90
CA ALA A 371 8.81 14.61 -15.05
C ALA A 371 8.76 14.19 -16.53
N PHE A 372 8.11 14.98 -17.40
CA PHE A 372 8.00 14.63 -18.82
C PHE A 372 9.28 14.88 -19.59
N THR A 373 10.14 15.81 -19.17
CA THR A 373 11.49 15.95 -19.76
C THR A 373 12.33 14.70 -19.48
N VAL A 374 12.34 14.21 -18.24
CA VAL A 374 13.03 12.96 -17.89
C VAL A 374 12.43 11.78 -18.65
N MET A 375 11.10 11.65 -18.66
CA MET A 375 10.45 10.52 -19.32
C MET A 375 10.64 10.52 -20.83
N LYS A 376 10.73 11.69 -21.47
CA LYS A 376 10.99 11.79 -22.91
C LYS A 376 12.29 11.09 -23.30
N ASP A 377 13.35 11.26 -22.52
CA ASP A 377 14.61 10.57 -22.79
C ASP A 377 14.50 9.04 -22.67
N VAL A 378 13.75 8.57 -21.67
CA VAL A 378 13.54 7.14 -21.45
C VAL A 378 12.74 6.54 -22.60
N THR A 379 11.67 7.21 -23.05
CA THR A 379 10.88 6.77 -24.20
C THR A 379 11.68 6.83 -25.50
N ASP A 380 12.41 7.92 -25.74
CA ASP A 380 13.26 8.09 -26.93
C ASP A 380 14.34 6.98 -26.99
N PHE A 381 14.86 6.54 -25.84
CA PHE A 381 15.78 5.40 -25.79
C PHE A 381 15.09 4.14 -26.33
N TYR A 382 13.92 3.77 -25.82
CA TYR A 382 13.22 2.57 -26.28
C TYR A 382 12.82 2.66 -27.75
N ASP A 383 12.33 3.81 -28.20
CA ASP A 383 11.99 4.08 -29.59
C ASP A 383 13.23 3.94 -30.50
N SER A 384 14.39 4.48 -30.09
CA SER A 384 15.65 4.37 -30.85
C SER A 384 16.14 2.93 -30.99
N GLN A 385 15.80 2.06 -30.04
CA GLN A 385 16.11 0.63 -30.09
C GLN A 385 15.03 -0.18 -30.82
N GLY A 386 13.93 0.45 -31.25
CA GLY A 386 12.78 -0.24 -31.82
C GLY A 386 12.07 -1.17 -30.83
N ILE A 387 12.16 -0.88 -29.54
CA ILE A 387 11.56 -1.69 -28.47
C ILE A 387 10.18 -1.13 -28.15
N VAL A 388 9.15 -1.94 -28.43
CA VAL A 388 7.78 -1.64 -28.00
C VAL A 388 7.59 -2.16 -26.59
N ARG A 389 7.11 -1.29 -25.70
CA ARG A 389 6.67 -1.60 -24.33
C ARG A 389 5.16 -1.43 -24.26
N GLU A 390 4.51 -2.20 -23.38
CA GLU A 390 3.09 -2.06 -23.02
C GLU A 390 2.86 -2.61 -21.59
N ASP A 391 3.83 -2.38 -20.70
CA ASP A 391 3.95 -3.03 -19.39
C ASP A 391 3.92 -2.04 -18.22
N ARG A 392 3.42 -0.82 -18.46
CA ARG A 392 3.24 0.26 -17.47
C ARG A 392 4.53 0.78 -16.83
N TYR A 393 5.70 0.49 -17.41
CA TYR A 393 6.98 0.90 -16.84
C TYR A 393 7.05 2.43 -16.61
N ALA A 394 6.54 3.22 -17.57
CA ALA A 394 6.52 4.67 -17.47
C ALA A 394 5.61 5.15 -16.32
N GLY A 395 4.47 4.49 -16.08
CA GLY A 395 3.63 4.78 -14.91
C GLY A 395 4.36 4.59 -13.58
N TYR A 396 5.15 3.52 -13.44
CA TYR A 396 5.98 3.31 -12.24
C TYR A 396 7.10 4.34 -12.10
N LEU A 397 7.76 4.72 -13.20
CA LEU A 397 8.76 5.78 -13.17
C LEU A 397 8.15 7.14 -12.81
N MET A 398 6.95 7.46 -13.32
CA MET A 398 6.22 8.69 -12.97
C MET A 398 5.85 8.75 -11.47
N GLU A 399 5.49 7.62 -10.85
CA GLU A 399 5.27 7.52 -9.40
C GLU A 399 6.53 7.88 -8.62
N ASN A 400 7.69 7.39 -9.05
CA ASN A 400 8.98 7.72 -8.43
C ASN A 400 9.37 9.19 -8.65
N LEU A 401 9.21 9.71 -9.87
CA LEU A 401 9.49 11.12 -10.19
C LEU A 401 8.62 12.08 -9.40
N THR A 402 7.35 11.75 -9.15
CA THR A 402 6.46 12.52 -8.27
C THR A 402 7.08 12.65 -6.87
N ALA A 403 7.47 11.53 -6.25
CA ALA A 403 8.03 11.54 -4.90
C ALA A 403 9.40 12.23 -4.83
N ILE A 404 10.26 12.03 -5.85
CA ILE A 404 11.54 12.72 -5.97
C ILE A 404 11.34 14.25 -6.06
N PHE A 405 10.38 14.71 -6.85
CA PHE A 405 10.07 16.14 -6.98
C PHE A 405 9.66 16.75 -5.64
N VAL A 406 8.75 16.08 -4.91
CA VAL A 406 8.31 16.56 -3.59
C VAL A 406 9.45 16.56 -2.58
N MET A 407 10.28 15.51 -2.57
CA MET A 407 11.44 15.40 -1.69
C MET A 407 12.46 16.51 -1.93
N HIS A 408 12.80 16.78 -3.20
CA HIS A 408 13.76 17.83 -3.55
C HIS A 408 13.27 19.22 -3.14
N ASN A 409 11.97 19.48 -3.34
CA ASN A 409 11.38 20.79 -3.14
C ASN A 409 10.73 20.99 -1.75
N LYS A 410 11.02 20.11 -0.78
CA LYS A 410 10.42 20.14 0.56
C LYS A 410 10.58 21.48 1.30
N ASP A 411 11.65 22.23 1.02
CA ASP A 411 11.95 23.52 1.64
C ASP A 411 11.45 24.71 0.79
N ARG A 412 11.12 24.47 -0.47
CA ARG A 412 10.63 25.50 -1.41
C ARG A 412 9.11 25.63 -1.39
N TYR A 413 8.40 24.52 -1.22
CA TYR A 413 6.93 24.47 -1.28
C TYR A 413 6.31 24.04 0.04
N LYS A 414 5.19 24.66 0.40
CA LYS A 414 4.40 24.23 1.55
C LYS A 414 3.63 22.96 1.19
N THR A 415 4.16 21.81 1.58
CA THR A 415 3.53 20.50 1.36
C THR A 415 2.64 20.11 2.54
N ALA A 416 1.44 19.61 2.24
CA ALA A 416 0.54 18.97 3.20
C ALA A 416 0.27 17.50 2.83
N PHE A 417 -0.08 16.72 3.85
CA PHE A 417 -0.30 15.28 3.75
C PHE A 417 -1.71 14.91 4.17
N THR A 418 -2.28 13.93 3.48
CA THR A 418 -3.60 13.37 3.78
C THR A 418 -3.61 11.86 3.57
N ASP A 419 -4.57 11.16 4.16
CA ASP A 419 -4.62 9.71 4.09
C ASP A 419 -5.07 9.21 2.72
N LEU A 420 -4.63 8.01 2.37
CA LEU A 420 -5.00 7.32 1.15
C LEU A 420 -6.23 6.42 1.40
N LEU A 421 -7.31 6.67 0.68
CA LEU A 421 -8.53 5.86 0.66
C LEU A 421 -8.54 4.91 -0.53
N TYR A 422 -9.07 3.70 -0.28
CA TYR A 422 -9.33 2.69 -1.30
C TYR A 422 -10.83 2.48 -1.47
N VAL A 423 -11.27 2.41 -2.73
CA VAL A 423 -12.62 1.95 -3.06
C VAL A 423 -12.73 0.49 -2.65
N LYS A 424 -13.56 0.18 -1.65
CA LYS A 424 -13.90 -1.21 -1.32
C LYS A 424 -14.71 -1.79 -2.47
N LYS A 425 -14.31 -2.95 -2.98
CA LYS A 425 -15.21 -3.76 -3.80
C LYS A 425 -16.47 -4.05 -2.99
N ILE A 426 -17.63 -3.81 -3.58
CA ILE A 426 -18.89 -4.31 -3.07
C ILE A 426 -18.96 -5.78 -3.51
N ASP A 427 -18.98 -6.69 -2.54
CA ASP A 427 -19.14 -8.13 -2.76
C ASP A 427 -20.53 -8.50 -3.29
#